data_AF-A0A123SHM3-F1
#
_entry.id   AF-A0A123SHM3-F1
#
_cell.length_a   1.000
_cell.length_b   1.000
_cell.length_c   1.000
_cell.angle_alpha   90.00
_cell.angle_beta   90.00
_cell.angle_gamma   90.00
#
_symmetry.space_group_name_H-M   'P 1'
#
loop_
_entity.id
_entity.type
_entity.pdbx_description
1 polymer ?
#
loop_
_entity_poly.entity_id
_entity_poly.type
_entity_poly.pdbx_seq_one_letter_code
_entity_poly.pdbx_strand_id
1 'polypeptide(L)'
;MIENLKLEELQVYLGRNEKPSDIDEFWNSEINKLSSNPNYRLEKRNCSLQNIECYDLYFEGTNQSEVYSKFVIPKSKDKVPIIFYFHGYQGQSREWSELLKFPAAGYGVVAMDVRGQAGKSTDFGKFEGNTVKGHIVRGMKSGPEHLFYKDIFLDVYQLVEIVAKLRFVDPNRLFSLGASQGGALALVSAALNQRIGKLFAIYPFLSDYKRVLELGNNSEAYDELFRYFKFQDPFHESEDQILQTLAYIDVKNLAHMIKCPVAMIVCLEDEVCPPSTQFAIFNRINAEKYLKLVPDYGHENFFVAVNDYIFDWLLGVKFN
;
A
#
# COMPACT_ATOMS: atom_id res chain seq x y z
N MET A 1 0.09 15.10 -20.49
CA MET A 1 0.20 15.38 -19.05
C MET A 1 -1.13 15.92 -18.57
N ILE A 2 -1.83 15.10 -17.78
CA ILE A 2 -3.12 15.44 -17.16
C ILE A 2 -2.96 16.43 -16.00
N GLU A 3 -1.76 16.49 -15.41
CA GLU A 3 -1.44 17.40 -14.32
C GLU A 3 -1.46 18.84 -14.82
N ASN A 4 -2.19 19.69 -14.10
CA ASN A 4 -2.35 21.11 -14.43
C ASN A 4 -1.74 22.05 -13.39
N LEU A 5 -1.14 21.51 -12.32
CA LEU A 5 -0.33 22.26 -11.36
C LEU A 5 1.15 22.26 -11.76
N LYS A 6 1.81 23.40 -11.58
CA LYS A 6 3.26 23.51 -11.69
C LYS A 6 3.96 22.86 -10.49
N LEU A 7 5.25 22.57 -10.64
CA LEU A 7 6.03 21.92 -9.58
C LEU A 7 6.01 22.70 -8.26
N GLU A 8 6.06 24.02 -8.30
CA GLU A 8 6.01 24.87 -7.10
C GLU A 8 4.65 24.76 -6.40
N GLU A 9 3.57 24.61 -7.15
CA GLU A 9 2.22 24.41 -6.62
C GLU A 9 2.08 23.01 -6.02
N LEU A 10 2.64 21.98 -6.68
CA LEU A 10 2.69 20.61 -6.18
C LEU A 10 3.42 20.51 -4.83
N GLN A 11 4.54 21.22 -4.68
CA GLN A 11 5.35 21.21 -3.44
C GLN A 11 4.61 21.71 -2.19
N VAL A 12 3.53 22.49 -2.36
CA VAL A 12 2.70 22.99 -1.26
C VAL A 12 1.28 22.42 -1.27
N TYR A 13 0.95 21.55 -2.23
CA TYR A 13 -0.37 20.99 -2.40
C TYR A 13 -0.70 19.96 -1.30
N LEU A 14 -1.76 20.21 -0.54
CA LEU A 14 -2.20 19.35 0.56
C LEU A 14 -3.38 18.45 0.19
N GLY A 15 -3.84 18.42 -1.06
CA GLY A 15 -5.05 17.69 -1.45
C GLY A 15 -6.32 18.55 -1.44
N ARG A 16 -7.43 18.01 -1.97
CA ARG A 16 -8.71 18.74 -2.06
C ARG A 16 -9.54 18.72 -0.78
N ASN A 17 -9.62 17.56 -0.13
CA ASN A 17 -10.44 17.37 1.07
C ASN A 17 -9.56 17.28 2.32
N GLU A 18 -10.05 17.88 3.40
CA GLU A 18 -9.53 17.66 4.74
C GLU A 18 -9.80 16.22 5.21
N LYS A 19 -8.97 15.75 6.14
CA LYS A 19 -9.17 14.43 6.76
C LYS A 19 -10.39 14.46 7.70
N PRO A 20 -11.14 13.34 7.84
CA PRO A 20 -12.16 13.21 8.87
C PRO A 20 -11.57 13.50 10.27
N SER A 21 -12.32 14.19 11.12
CA SER A 21 -11.87 14.57 12.47
C SER A 21 -11.62 13.37 13.37
N ASP A 22 -12.36 12.30 13.14
CA ASP A 22 -12.39 11.03 13.87
C ASP A 22 -11.56 9.92 13.20
N ILE A 23 -10.79 10.21 12.15
CA ILE A 23 -10.04 9.18 11.41
C ILE A 23 -9.07 8.37 12.30
N ASP A 24 -8.43 9.03 13.26
CA ASP A 24 -7.52 8.38 14.21
C ASP A 24 -8.29 7.43 15.15
N GLU A 25 -9.47 7.84 15.62
CA GLU A 25 -10.36 7.01 16.46
C GLU A 25 -10.91 5.82 15.66
N PHE A 26 -11.36 6.06 14.42
CA PHE A 26 -11.86 5.04 13.51
C PHE A 26 -10.84 3.92 13.31
N TRP A 27 -9.60 4.26 12.92
CA TRP A 27 -8.58 3.23 12.67
C TRP A 27 -8.13 2.51 13.92
N ASN A 28 -8.03 3.20 15.06
CA ASN A 28 -7.77 2.55 16.34
C ASN A 28 -8.90 1.58 16.72
N SER A 29 -10.16 1.97 16.50
CA SER A 29 -11.33 1.10 16.73
C SER A 29 -11.29 -0.15 15.84
N GLU A 30 -11.07 0.00 14.54
CA GLU A 30 -10.96 -1.13 13.60
C GLU A 30 -9.80 -2.08 13.97
N ILE A 31 -8.64 -1.54 14.36
CA ILE A 31 -7.50 -2.33 14.82
C ILE A 31 -7.83 -3.08 16.11
N ASN A 32 -8.53 -2.44 17.06
CA ASN A 32 -8.91 -3.07 18.32
C ASN A 32 -9.95 -4.19 18.16
N LYS A 33 -10.70 -4.22 17.05
CA LYS A 33 -11.60 -5.33 16.69
C LYS A 33 -10.82 -6.58 16.26
N LEU A 34 -9.54 -6.48 15.89
CA LEU A 34 -8.72 -7.60 15.45
C LEU A 34 -8.24 -8.46 16.63
N SER A 35 -8.05 -9.76 16.38
CA SER A 35 -7.44 -10.64 17.37
C SER A 35 -5.99 -10.24 17.64
N SER A 36 -5.61 -10.17 18.92
CA SER A 36 -4.21 -9.97 19.30
C SER A 36 -3.33 -11.18 18.97
N ASN A 37 -3.92 -12.37 18.74
CA ASN A 37 -3.24 -13.60 18.35
C ASN A 37 -3.98 -14.23 17.16
N PRO A 38 -3.84 -13.66 15.95
CA PRO A 38 -4.47 -14.21 14.76
C PRO A 38 -3.88 -15.59 14.45
N ASN A 39 -4.75 -16.52 14.05
CA ASN A 39 -4.33 -17.82 13.55
C ASN A 39 -3.61 -17.63 12.22
N TYR A 40 -2.44 -18.25 12.08
CA TYR A 40 -1.70 -18.25 10.83
C TYR A 40 -1.09 -19.63 10.57
N ARG A 41 -0.80 -19.89 9.30
CA ARG A 41 -0.14 -21.10 8.84
C ARG A 41 1.09 -20.69 8.05
N LEU A 42 2.25 -21.24 8.43
CA LEU A 42 3.51 -20.98 7.77
C LEU A 42 4.04 -22.29 7.20
N GLU A 43 3.84 -22.47 5.90
CA GLU A 43 4.16 -23.72 5.20
C GLU A 43 5.50 -23.60 4.50
N LYS A 44 6.44 -24.50 4.82
CA LYS A 44 7.74 -24.50 4.16
C LYS A 44 7.59 -24.96 2.72
N ARG A 45 8.00 -24.12 1.78
CA ARG A 45 8.08 -24.44 0.36
C ARG A 45 9.40 -25.14 0.07
N ASN A 46 9.37 -26.18 -0.76
CA ASN A 46 10.59 -26.79 -1.26
C ASN A 46 11.24 -25.83 -2.28
N CYS A 47 12.41 -25.29 -1.96
CA CYS A 47 13.24 -24.52 -2.88
C CYS A 47 14.66 -25.08 -2.85
N SER A 48 15.25 -25.29 -4.02
CA SER A 48 16.60 -25.85 -4.17
C SER A 48 17.70 -24.81 -3.90
N LEU A 49 17.52 -23.95 -2.89
CA LEU A 49 18.43 -22.87 -2.51
C LEU A 49 19.14 -23.22 -1.20
N GLN A 50 20.47 -23.16 -1.19
CA GLN A 50 21.24 -23.62 -0.03
C GLN A 50 21.06 -22.73 1.21
N ASN A 51 21.04 -21.41 1.03
CA ASN A 51 21.08 -20.42 2.12
C ASN A 51 19.76 -19.66 2.31
N ILE A 52 18.68 -20.08 1.67
CA ILE A 52 17.39 -19.37 1.66
C ILE A 52 16.30 -20.37 2.02
N GLU A 53 15.31 -19.91 2.79
CA GLU A 53 14.08 -20.62 3.06
C GLU A 53 12.90 -19.83 2.49
N CYS A 54 11.97 -20.56 1.86
CA CYS A 54 10.76 -20.00 1.29
C CYS A 54 9.56 -20.60 2.02
N TYR A 55 8.56 -19.78 2.29
CA TYR A 55 7.32 -20.18 2.94
C TYR A 55 6.12 -19.57 2.25
N ASP A 56 5.07 -20.37 2.15
CA ASP A 56 3.72 -19.88 1.88
C ASP A 56 3.09 -19.54 3.27
N LEU A 57 2.77 -18.26 3.51
CA LEU A 57 2.12 -17.78 4.74
C LEU A 57 0.64 -17.53 4.47
N TYR A 58 -0.23 -18.04 5.34
CA TYR A 58 -1.67 -17.82 5.30
C TYR A 58 -2.18 -17.32 6.65
N PHE A 59 -3.16 -16.42 6.67
CA PHE A 59 -3.90 -16.06 7.87
C PHE A 59 -5.33 -15.65 7.54
N GLU A 60 -6.22 -15.74 8.53
CA GLU A 60 -7.60 -15.27 8.40
C GLU A 60 -7.65 -13.76 8.67
N GLY A 61 -8.05 -12.99 7.67
CA GLY A 61 -8.33 -11.56 7.77
C GLY A 61 -9.77 -11.29 8.18
N THR A 62 -10.20 -10.03 8.05
CA THR A 62 -11.62 -9.67 8.27
C THR A 62 -12.56 -10.37 7.29
N ASN A 63 -13.83 -10.50 7.67
CA ASN A 63 -14.87 -11.19 6.89
C ASN A 63 -14.52 -12.66 6.57
N GLN A 64 -13.77 -13.34 7.44
CA GLN A 64 -13.32 -14.72 7.26
C GLN A 64 -12.47 -14.95 5.99
N SER A 65 -12.01 -13.86 5.36
CA SER A 65 -11.23 -13.90 4.12
C SER A 65 -9.85 -14.47 4.41
N GLU A 66 -9.27 -15.24 3.48
CA GLU A 66 -7.93 -15.79 3.67
C GLU A 66 -6.90 -14.91 2.94
N VAL A 67 -5.90 -14.46 3.69
CA VAL A 67 -4.79 -13.66 3.16
C VAL A 67 -3.57 -14.55 3.02
N TYR A 68 -2.96 -14.50 1.84
CA TYR A 68 -1.75 -15.20 1.50
C TYR A 68 -0.58 -14.23 1.34
N SER A 69 0.63 -14.68 1.70
CA SER A 69 1.88 -14.00 1.41
C SER A 69 2.98 -14.99 1.07
N LYS A 70 3.83 -14.63 0.09
CA LYS A 70 5.13 -15.26 -0.10
C LYS A 70 6.06 -14.76 1.00
N PHE A 71 6.80 -15.64 1.65
CA PHE A 71 7.81 -15.24 2.63
C PHE A 71 9.15 -15.91 2.30
N VAL A 72 10.16 -15.09 1.99
CA VAL A 72 11.51 -15.53 1.67
C VAL A 72 12.48 -14.98 2.70
N ILE A 73 13.34 -15.82 3.27
CA ILE A 73 14.25 -15.42 4.34
C ILE A 73 15.60 -16.14 4.24
N PRO A 74 16.74 -15.46 4.52
CA PRO A 74 18.02 -16.14 4.59
C PRO A 74 18.07 -17.06 5.81
N LYS A 75 18.79 -18.19 5.68
CA LYS A 75 19.17 -19.01 6.83
C LYS A 75 20.15 -18.22 7.68
N SER A 76 19.76 -17.91 8.91
CA SER A 76 20.57 -17.15 9.85
C SER A 76 20.50 -17.75 11.25
N LYS A 77 21.56 -17.57 12.03
CA LYS A 77 21.55 -17.83 13.48
C LYS A 77 20.91 -16.68 14.25
N ASP A 78 21.00 -15.47 13.70
CA ASP A 78 20.47 -14.24 14.27
C ASP A 78 19.08 -13.92 13.72
N LYS A 79 18.34 -13.09 14.45
CA LYS A 79 17.05 -12.56 13.99
C LYS A 79 17.24 -11.67 12.75
N VAL A 80 16.37 -11.87 11.77
CA VAL A 80 16.50 -11.27 10.44
C VAL A 80 15.58 -10.06 10.30
N PRO A 81 16.07 -8.91 9.78
CA PRO A 81 15.21 -7.77 9.44
C PRO A 81 14.27 -8.10 8.26
N ILE A 82 13.07 -7.54 8.23
CA ILE A 82 12.03 -7.93 7.26
C ILE A 82 11.53 -6.75 6.45
N ILE A 83 11.35 -6.97 5.15
CA ILE A 83 10.72 -6.04 4.22
C ILE A 83 9.35 -6.57 3.83
N PHE A 84 8.30 -5.78 4.07
CA PHE A 84 6.97 -6.03 3.55
C PHE A 84 6.86 -5.38 2.16
N TYR A 85 6.75 -6.20 1.11
CA TYR A 85 6.73 -5.74 -0.28
C TYR A 85 5.34 -5.93 -0.90
N PHE A 86 4.64 -4.83 -1.15
CA PHE A 86 3.28 -4.83 -1.68
C PHE A 86 3.24 -4.61 -3.19
N HIS A 87 2.27 -5.25 -3.87
CA HIS A 87 2.14 -5.23 -5.33
C HIS A 87 1.19 -4.15 -5.86
N GLY A 88 1.24 -3.91 -7.17
CA GLY A 88 0.37 -2.97 -7.88
C GLY A 88 -1.04 -3.49 -8.10
N TYR A 89 -1.97 -2.60 -8.46
CA TYR A 89 -3.39 -2.91 -8.60
C TYR A 89 -3.66 -3.95 -9.69
N GLN A 90 -4.63 -4.83 -9.45
CA GLN A 90 -4.99 -6.02 -10.24
C GLN A 90 -3.90 -7.11 -10.34
N GLY A 91 -2.74 -6.90 -9.73
CA GLY A 91 -1.62 -7.81 -9.78
C GLY A 91 -1.60 -8.87 -8.67
N GLN A 92 -0.39 -9.36 -8.41
CA GLN A 92 -0.05 -10.28 -7.32
C GLN A 92 1.38 -10.02 -6.85
N SER A 93 1.78 -10.62 -5.73
CA SER A 93 3.15 -10.62 -5.22
C SER A 93 4.17 -11.04 -6.30
N ARG A 94 5.34 -10.41 -6.29
CA ARG A 94 6.44 -10.68 -7.25
C ARG A 94 6.84 -12.16 -7.28
N GLU A 95 7.44 -12.58 -8.39
CA GLU A 95 7.94 -13.94 -8.53
C GLU A 95 9.01 -14.27 -7.47
N TRP A 96 9.08 -15.53 -7.07
CA TRP A 96 10.00 -15.98 -6.01
C TRP A 96 11.46 -15.61 -6.30
N SER A 97 11.87 -15.66 -7.58
CA SER A 97 13.22 -15.28 -8.02
C SER A 97 13.50 -13.78 -7.89
N GLU A 98 12.50 -12.92 -8.13
CA GLU A 98 12.63 -11.47 -7.98
C GLU A 98 12.82 -11.05 -6.51
N LEU A 99 12.34 -11.88 -5.58
CA LEU A 99 12.47 -11.65 -4.15
C LEU A 99 13.86 -12.02 -3.60
N LEU A 100 14.70 -12.76 -4.35
CA LEU A 100 15.97 -13.30 -3.84
C LEU A 100 17.06 -12.25 -3.58
N LYS A 101 16.92 -11.03 -4.12
CA LYS A 101 17.87 -9.93 -3.85
C LYS A 101 17.90 -9.52 -2.37
N PHE A 102 16.76 -9.62 -1.67
CA PHE A 102 16.65 -9.25 -0.26
C PHE A 102 17.37 -10.23 0.67
N PRO A 103 17.15 -11.56 0.60
CA PRO A 103 17.90 -12.52 1.41
C PRO A 103 19.38 -12.54 1.06
N ALA A 104 19.76 -12.24 -0.18
CA ALA A 104 21.17 -12.06 -0.55
C ALA A 104 21.83 -10.90 0.20
N ALA A 105 21.08 -9.85 0.56
CA ALA A 105 21.53 -8.74 1.39
C ALA A 105 21.30 -8.95 2.90
N GLY A 106 20.86 -10.14 3.33
CA GLY A 106 20.61 -10.45 4.75
C GLY A 106 19.25 -10.02 5.28
N TYR A 107 18.28 -9.72 4.41
CA TYR A 107 16.91 -9.35 4.77
C TYR A 107 15.92 -10.45 4.39
N GLY A 108 14.92 -10.68 5.22
CA GLY A 108 13.73 -11.40 4.79
C GLY A 108 12.78 -10.47 4.03
N VAL A 109 11.94 -11.04 3.18
CA VAL A 109 10.92 -10.31 2.44
C VAL A 109 9.60 -11.07 2.49
N VAL A 110 8.53 -10.36 2.84
CA VAL A 110 7.16 -10.85 2.87
C VAL A 110 6.39 -10.09 1.79
N ALA A 111 5.85 -10.81 0.81
CA ALA A 111 5.10 -10.22 -0.29
C ALA A 111 3.64 -10.69 -0.25
N MET A 112 2.77 -9.80 0.17
CA MET A 112 1.33 -10.06 0.37
C MET A 112 0.59 -10.03 -0.95
N ASP A 113 -0.31 -10.99 -1.17
CA ASP A 113 -1.33 -10.88 -2.21
C ASP A 113 -2.54 -10.14 -1.65
N VAL A 114 -3.01 -9.11 -2.35
CA VAL A 114 -4.25 -8.42 -1.99
C VAL A 114 -5.45 -9.29 -2.36
N ARG A 115 -6.37 -9.47 -1.42
CA ARG A 115 -7.60 -10.27 -1.60
C ARG A 115 -8.36 -9.90 -2.87
N GLY A 116 -8.84 -10.90 -3.60
CA GLY A 116 -9.65 -10.72 -4.81
C GLY A 116 -8.92 -10.16 -6.04
N GLN A 117 -7.57 -10.14 -6.04
CA GLN A 117 -6.77 -9.80 -7.22
C GLN A 117 -6.13 -11.06 -7.83
N ALA A 118 -5.07 -10.93 -8.64
CA ALA A 118 -4.49 -12.05 -9.39
C ALA A 118 -3.71 -13.07 -8.52
N GLY A 119 -3.60 -12.82 -7.21
CA GLY A 119 -2.89 -13.66 -6.27
C GLY A 119 -3.75 -14.78 -5.67
N LYS A 120 -3.27 -15.36 -4.56
CA LYS A 120 -3.97 -16.46 -3.86
C LYS A 120 -4.93 -16.01 -2.76
N SER A 121 -4.86 -14.76 -2.32
CA SER A 121 -5.73 -14.24 -1.26
C SER A 121 -7.19 -14.20 -1.72
N THR A 122 -8.09 -14.74 -0.91
CA THR A 122 -9.52 -14.81 -1.21
C THR A 122 -10.29 -13.72 -0.49
N ASP A 123 -11.33 -13.19 -1.12
CA ASP A 123 -12.26 -12.24 -0.51
C ASP A 123 -13.61 -12.92 -0.29
N PHE A 124 -14.08 -12.93 0.96
CA PHE A 124 -15.42 -13.38 1.35
C PHE A 124 -16.30 -12.24 1.88
N GLY A 125 -15.87 -10.99 1.70
CA GLY A 125 -16.67 -9.82 2.02
C GLY A 125 -18.00 -9.78 1.25
N LYS A 126 -19.04 -9.26 1.91
CA LYS A 126 -20.36 -9.03 1.30
C LYS A 126 -20.60 -7.55 1.22
N PHE A 127 -20.85 -7.05 0.00
CA PHE A 127 -20.96 -5.63 -0.26
C PHE A 127 -22.26 -5.32 -1.00
N GLU A 128 -22.91 -4.23 -0.61
CA GLU A 128 -24.05 -3.68 -1.35
C GLU A 128 -23.57 -2.81 -2.52
N GLY A 129 -24.38 -2.73 -3.57
CA GLY A 129 -24.10 -1.89 -4.74
C GLY A 129 -23.21 -2.57 -5.78
N ASN A 130 -22.37 -1.77 -6.45
CA ASN A 130 -21.56 -2.24 -7.58
C ASN A 130 -20.45 -3.21 -7.12
N THR A 131 -20.50 -4.44 -7.63
CA THR A 131 -19.45 -5.46 -7.44
C THR A 131 -18.77 -5.87 -8.75
N VAL A 132 -19.25 -5.37 -9.90
CA VAL A 132 -18.77 -5.74 -11.25
C VAL A 132 -17.35 -5.26 -11.49
N LYS A 133 -17.07 -4.00 -11.16
CA LYS A 133 -15.74 -3.40 -11.29
C LYS A 133 -15.55 -2.37 -10.19
N GLY A 134 -14.43 -2.50 -9.48
CA GLY A 134 -13.92 -1.48 -8.58
C GLY A 134 -13.73 -1.96 -7.15
N HIS A 135 -12.51 -1.83 -6.64
CA HIS A 135 -12.15 -2.13 -5.26
C HIS A 135 -12.16 -0.87 -4.37
N ILE A 136 -11.94 0.32 -4.93
CA ILE A 136 -12.06 1.62 -4.25
C ILE A 136 -13.53 1.88 -3.88
N VAL A 137 -14.44 1.73 -4.85
CA VAL A 137 -15.86 2.09 -4.68
C VAL A 137 -16.69 1.06 -3.91
N ARG A 138 -16.13 -0.13 -3.66
CA ARG A 138 -16.85 -1.24 -3.06
C ARG A 138 -17.14 -0.97 -1.58
N GLY A 139 -18.42 -0.97 -1.23
CA GLY A 139 -18.92 -0.69 0.12
C GLY A 139 -19.08 0.79 0.47
N MET A 140 -18.70 1.73 -0.41
CA MET A 140 -18.69 3.16 -0.08
C MET A 140 -20.08 3.77 0.24
N LYS A 141 -21.16 3.16 -0.26
CA LYS A 141 -22.54 3.59 0.07
C LYS A 141 -23.00 3.10 1.45
N SER A 142 -22.39 2.04 1.97
CA SER A 142 -22.72 1.45 3.27
C SER A 142 -21.90 2.06 4.42
N GLY A 143 -21.03 3.03 4.12
CA GLY A 143 -20.22 3.76 5.11
C GLY A 143 -18.81 3.19 5.29
N PRO A 144 -17.98 3.84 6.11
CA PRO A 144 -16.53 3.59 6.17
C PRO A 144 -16.16 2.21 6.72
N GLU A 145 -16.98 1.64 7.62
CA GLU A 145 -16.76 0.29 8.17
C GLU A 145 -16.89 -0.84 7.11
N HIS A 146 -17.55 -0.56 5.99
CA HIS A 146 -17.86 -1.51 4.93
C HIS A 146 -16.95 -1.38 3.70
N LEU A 147 -15.95 -0.49 3.75
CA LEU A 147 -15.04 -0.28 2.63
C LEU A 147 -14.14 -1.49 2.41
N PHE A 148 -14.06 -1.95 1.17
CA PHE A 148 -13.20 -3.08 0.81
C PHE A 148 -11.70 -2.80 1.11
N TYR A 149 -11.21 -1.60 0.82
CA TYR A 149 -9.83 -1.24 1.19
C TYR A 149 -9.61 -1.09 2.69
N LYS A 150 -10.66 -0.86 3.48
CA LYS A 150 -10.52 -0.88 4.93
C LYS A 150 -10.11 -2.27 5.41
N ASP A 151 -10.72 -3.31 4.86
CA ASP A 151 -10.34 -4.69 5.13
C ASP A 151 -8.91 -5.01 4.68
N ILE A 152 -8.49 -4.53 3.50
CA ILE A 152 -7.10 -4.69 3.03
C ILE A 152 -6.09 -3.99 3.94
N PHE A 153 -6.40 -2.80 4.43
CA PHE A 153 -5.50 -2.06 5.31
C PHE A 153 -5.34 -2.79 6.65
N LEU A 154 -6.40 -3.44 7.14
CA LEU A 154 -6.34 -4.32 8.32
C LEU A 154 -5.55 -5.60 8.05
N ASP A 155 -5.58 -6.15 6.83
CA ASP A 155 -4.70 -7.27 6.46
C ASP A 155 -3.23 -6.89 6.53
N VAL A 156 -2.90 -5.71 6.00
CA VAL A 156 -1.53 -5.16 6.07
C VAL A 156 -1.08 -5.03 7.52
N TYR A 157 -1.93 -4.48 8.39
CA TYR A 157 -1.64 -4.37 9.83
C TYR A 157 -1.41 -5.74 10.48
N GLN A 158 -2.32 -6.70 10.26
CA GLN A 158 -2.24 -8.04 10.83
C GLN A 158 -1.01 -8.81 10.34
N LEU A 159 -0.67 -8.68 9.05
CA LEU A 159 0.52 -9.31 8.48
C LEU A 159 1.80 -8.85 9.19
N VAL A 160 1.91 -7.55 9.49
CA VAL A 160 3.06 -7.00 10.23
C VAL A 160 3.11 -7.60 11.64
N GLU A 161 1.98 -7.63 12.36
CA GLU A 161 1.91 -8.20 13.71
C GLU A 161 2.22 -9.70 13.75
N ILE A 162 1.76 -10.48 12.77
CA ILE A 162 2.04 -11.92 12.65
C ILE A 162 3.55 -12.13 12.45
N VAL A 163 4.11 -11.47 11.44
CA VAL A 163 5.52 -11.66 11.06
C VAL A 163 6.47 -11.17 12.15
N ALA A 164 6.16 -10.05 12.80
CA ALA A 164 6.95 -9.51 13.91
C ALA A 164 7.09 -10.48 15.10
N LYS A 165 6.14 -11.41 15.28
CA LYS A 165 6.14 -12.40 16.36
C LYS A 165 6.88 -13.69 16.01
N LEU A 166 7.28 -13.89 14.74
CA LEU A 166 8.00 -15.08 14.34
C LEU A 166 9.40 -15.10 14.98
N ARG A 167 9.78 -16.24 15.55
CA ARG A 167 10.99 -16.37 16.39
C ARG A 167 12.30 -15.94 15.74
N PHE A 168 12.39 -16.03 14.40
CA PHE A 168 13.57 -15.73 13.61
C PHE A 168 13.53 -14.33 12.96
N VAL A 169 12.48 -13.56 13.22
CA VAL A 169 12.32 -12.17 12.76
C VAL A 169 12.84 -11.21 13.82
N ASP A 170 13.51 -10.15 13.38
CA ASP A 170 13.87 -9.01 14.20
C ASP A 170 12.72 -7.98 14.21
N PRO A 171 11.93 -7.88 15.30
CA PRO A 171 10.76 -7.02 15.34
C PRO A 171 11.10 -5.52 15.37
N ASN A 172 12.37 -5.15 15.57
CA ASN A 172 12.82 -3.76 15.62
C ASN A 172 13.35 -3.25 14.27
N ARG A 173 13.45 -4.13 13.27
CA ARG A 173 13.97 -3.80 11.93
C ARG A 173 13.00 -4.29 10.86
N LEU A 174 11.83 -3.66 10.84
CA LEU A 174 10.76 -3.91 9.88
C LEU A 174 10.66 -2.74 8.90
N PHE A 175 10.50 -3.04 7.62
CA PHE A 175 10.52 -2.08 6.53
C PHE A 175 9.33 -2.31 5.61
N SER A 176 8.80 -1.28 4.96
CA SER A 176 7.78 -1.45 3.92
C SER A 176 8.22 -0.86 2.57
N LEU A 177 7.80 -1.51 1.49
CA LEU A 177 8.14 -1.17 0.12
C LEU A 177 6.94 -1.44 -0.80
N GLY A 178 6.74 -0.58 -1.79
CA GLY A 178 5.81 -0.90 -2.87
C GLY A 178 5.68 0.20 -3.91
N ALA A 179 5.00 -0.14 -5.01
CA ALA A 179 4.75 0.75 -6.14
C ALA A 179 3.26 0.82 -6.48
N SER A 180 2.74 2.00 -6.86
CA SER A 180 1.33 2.20 -7.18
C SER A 180 0.43 1.83 -5.98
N GLN A 181 -0.49 0.87 -6.11
CA GLN A 181 -1.21 0.28 -4.97
C GLN A 181 -0.25 -0.17 -3.87
N GLY A 182 0.86 -0.80 -4.23
CA GLY A 182 1.84 -1.25 -3.26
C GLY A 182 2.49 -0.09 -2.51
N GLY A 183 2.67 1.06 -3.16
CA GLY A 183 3.21 2.26 -2.54
C GLY A 183 2.25 2.82 -1.50
N ALA A 184 0.94 2.83 -1.83
CA ALA A 184 -0.13 3.13 -0.88
C ALA A 184 -0.12 2.18 0.31
N LEU A 185 -0.05 0.86 0.08
CA LEU A 185 -0.04 -0.14 1.16
C LEU A 185 1.24 -0.07 2.02
N ALA A 186 2.38 0.32 1.44
CA ALA A 186 3.61 0.57 2.20
C ALA A 186 3.47 1.75 3.17
N LEU A 187 2.80 2.84 2.74
CA LEU A 187 2.48 4.00 3.57
C LEU A 187 1.46 3.63 4.65
N VAL A 188 0.38 2.92 4.29
CA VAL A 188 -0.64 2.42 5.23
C VAL A 188 -0.02 1.54 6.30
N SER A 189 0.89 0.63 5.91
CA SER A 189 1.60 -0.24 6.84
C SER A 189 2.30 0.56 7.95
N ALA A 190 3.00 1.64 7.58
CA ALA A 190 3.69 2.49 8.55
C ALA A 190 2.77 3.46 9.32
N ALA A 191 1.66 3.86 8.71
CA ALA A 191 0.66 4.71 9.37
C ALA A 191 -0.06 3.94 10.49
N LEU A 192 -0.46 2.70 10.21
CA LEU A 192 -1.25 1.87 11.12
C LEU A 192 -0.40 1.02 12.06
N ASN A 193 0.86 0.71 11.70
CA ASN A 193 1.75 -0.10 12.52
C ASN A 193 3.09 0.59 12.80
N GLN A 194 3.28 1.02 14.04
CA GLN A 194 4.46 1.78 14.49
C GLN A 194 5.75 0.94 14.61
N ARG A 195 5.70 -0.38 14.31
CA ARG A 195 6.92 -1.21 14.22
C ARG A 195 7.67 -1.00 12.91
N ILE A 196 7.03 -0.45 11.88
CA ILE A 196 7.71 -0.13 10.62
C ILE A 196 8.72 0.98 10.89
N GLY A 197 10.00 0.63 10.84
CA GLY A 197 11.11 1.53 11.14
C GLY A 197 11.57 2.36 9.95
N LYS A 198 11.17 2.02 8.72
CA LYS A 198 11.51 2.76 7.49
C LYS A 198 10.62 2.31 6.32
N LEU A 199 10.26 3.22 5.42
CA LEU A 199 9.45 2.89 4.25
C LEU A 199 9.92 3.55 2.96
N PHE A 200 9.72 2.87 1.84
CA PHE A 200 9.93 3.41 0.49
C PHE A 200 8.65 3.23 -0.35
N ALA A 201 8.06 4.33 -0.80
CA ALA A 201 6.89 4.33 -1.68
C ALA A 201 7.25 4.83 -3.09
N ILE A 202 6.69 4.20 -4.11
CA ILE A 202 6.91 4.56 -5.51
C ILE A 202 5.56 4.90 -6.14
N TYR A 203 5.42 6.14 -6.64
CA TYR A 203 4.20 6.68 -7.26
C TYR A 203 2.88 6.19 -6.61
N PRO A 204 2.67 6.44 -5.31
CA PRO A 204 1.60 5.81 -4.55
C PRO A 204 0.21 6.14 -5.09
N PHE A 205 -0.62 5.09 -5.22
CA PHE A 205 -2.04 5.15 -5.59
C PHE A 205 -2.94 5.53 -4.39
N LEU A 206 -4.26 5.37 -4.51
CA LEU A 206 -5.25 5.51 -3.42
C LEU A 206 -5.21 6.85 -2.68
N SER A 207 -4.92 7.93 -3.40
CA SER A 207 -4.85 9.27 -2.82
C SER A 207 -5.69 10.28 -3.58
N ASP A 208 -6.29 11.19 -2.82
CA ASP A 208 -6.93 12.42 -3.29
C ASP A 208 -7.99 12.20 -4.37
N TYR A 209 -8.96 11.34 -4.07
CA TYR A 209 -10.00 10.91 -5.01
C TYR A 209 -10.77 12.08 -5.66
N LYS A 210 -11.03 13.17 -4.93
CA LYS A 210 -11.65 14.38 -5.51
C LYS A 210 -10.78 15.03 -6.58
N ARG A 211 -9.47 15.10 -6.36
CA ARG A 211 -8.52 15.60 -7.36
C ARG A 211 -8.50 14.73 -8.60
N VAL A 212 -8.57 13.41 -8.43
CA VAL A 212 -8.70 12.48 -9.56
C VAL A 212 -9.96 12.79 -10.38
N LEU A 213 -11.11 12.95 -9.73
CA LEU A 213 -12.37 13.29 -10.42
C LEU A 213 -12.28 14.60 -11.22
N GLU A 214 -11.62 15.62 -10.67
CA GLU A 214 -11.41 16.90 -11.36
C GLU A 214 -10.46 16.82 -12.56
N LEU A 215 -9.44 15.96 -12.49
CA LEU A 215 -8.49 15.72 -13.58
C LEU A 215 -9.08 14.85 -14.70
N GLY A 216 -10.14 14.11 -14.41
CA GLY A 216 -10.86 13.28 -15.38
C GLY A 216 -10.34 11.84 -15.48
N ASN A 217 -11.07 11.05 -16.26
CA ASN A 217 -10.83 9.61 -16.41
C ASN A 217 -9.71 9.34 -17.42
N ASN A 218 -8.48 9.24 -16.91
CA ASN A 218 -7.29 9.06 -17.75
C ASN A 218 -6.59 7.71 -17.54
N SER A 219 -7.07 6.89 -16.60
CA SER A 219 -6.45 5.59 -16.31
C SER A 219 -7.45 4.55 -15.83
N GLU A 220 -7.13 3.28 -16.12
CA GLU A 220 -7.97 2.16 -15.71
C GLU A 220 -8.06 2.01 -14.18
N ALA A 221 -7.03 2.41 -13.45
CA ALA A 221 -6.93 2.24 -12.01
C ALA A 221 -8.01 3.04 -11.25
N TYR A 222 -8.31 4.26 -11.70
CA TYR A 222 -9.34 5.12 -11.09
C TYR A 222 -10.68 5.14 -11.86
N ASP A 223 -10.77 4.49 -13.03
CA ASP A 223 -11.98 4.41 -13.86
C ASP A 223 -13.23 3.98 -13.08
N GLU A 224 -13.07 3.18 -12.02
CA GLU A 224 -14.17 2.77 -11.15
C GLU A 224 -14.95 3.91 -10.50
N LEU A 225 -14.29 5.04 -10.18
CA LEU A 225 -14.96 6.25 -9.65
C LEU A 225 -15.88 6.85 -10.71
N PHE A 226 -15.38 7.01 -11.93
CA PHE A 226 -16.12 7.58 -13.06
C PHE A 226 -17.24 6.67 -13.52
N ARG A 227 -17.02 5.36 -13.52
CA ARG A 227 -18.06 4.37 -13.82
C ARG A 227 -19.18 4.43 -12.79
N TYR A 228 -18.87 4.60 -11.51
CA TYR A 228 -19.91 4.76 -10.50
C TYR A 228 -20.82 5.95 -10.84
N PHE A 229 -20.27 7.15 -11.02
CA PHE A 229 -21.09 8.33 -11.33
C PHE A 229 -21.85 8.15 -12.66
N LYS A 230 -21.19 7.64 -13.70
CA LYS A 230 -21.84 7.38 -15.00
C LYS A 230 -23.09 6.49 -14.90
N PHE A 231 -23.06 5.44 -14.07
CA PHE A 231 -24.12 4.42 -14.05
C PHE A 231 -25.06 4.50 -12.86
N GLN A 232 -24.70 5.20 -11.79
CA GLN A 232 -25.44 5.24 -10.53
C GLN A 232 -25.82 6.64 -10.08
N ASP A 233 -25.01 7.65 -10.42
CA ASP A 233 -25.20 9.04 -9.98
C ASP A 233 -24.70 10.03 -11.04
N PRO A 234 -25.36 10.11 -12.22
CA PRO A 234 -24.86 10.86 -13.37
C PRO A 234 -24.85 12.38 -13.15
N PHE A 235 -25.54 12.85 -12.12
CA PHE A 235 -25.60 14.27 -11.73
C PHE A 235 -24.73 14.59 -10.52
N HIS A 236 -23.99 13.59 -10.00
CA HIS A 236 -23.06 13.75 -8.87
C HIS A 236 -23.75 14.28 -7.60
N GLU A 237 -25.03 13.94 -7.38
CA GLU A 237 -25.81 14.39 -6.22
C GLU A 237 -25.27 13.84 -4.90
N SER A 238 -24.60 12.68 -4.95
CA SER A 238 -24.02 11.99 -3.79
C SER A 238 -22.50 12.10 -3.69
N GLU A 239 -21.86 12.92 -4.53
CA GLU A 239 -20.39 12.98 -4.62
C GLU A 239 -19.74 13.33 -3.27
N ASP A 240 -20.19 14.39 -2.60
CA ASP A 240 -19.61 14.83 -1.32
C ASP A 240 -19.75 13.75 -0.24
N GLN A 241 -20.91 13.08 -0.16
CA GLN A 241 -21.16 12.01 0.80
C GLN A 241 -20.23 10.81 0.53
N ILE A 242 -20.06 10.44 -0.73
CA ILE A 242 -19.18 9.31 -1.11
C ILE A 242 -17.72 9.65 -0.81
N LEU A 243 -17.28 10.86 -1.14
CA LEU A 243 -15.91 11.31 -0.86
C LEU A 243 -15.65 11.38 0.64
N GLN A 244 -16.64 11.75 1.47
CA GLN A 244 -16.54 11.65 2.93
C GLN A 244 -16.33 10.22 3.41
N THR A 245 -17.03 9.23 2.83
CA THR A 245 -16.78 7.82 3.14
C THR A 245 -15.40 7.37 2.65
N LEU A 246 -15.03 7.68 1.39
CA LEU A 246 -13.74 7.29 0.82
C LEU A 246 -12.55 7.97 1.51
N ALA A 247 -12.77 9.08 2.22
CA ALA A 247 -11.74 9.78 2.97
C ALA A 247 -11.07 8.90 4.04
N TYR A 248 -11.73 7.84 4.52
CA TYR A 248 -11.14 6.89 5.47
C TYR A 248 -10.10 5.95 4.84
N ILE A 249 -10.19 5.72 3.53
CA ILE A 249 -9.22 4.92 2.74
C ILE A 249 -8.41 5.79 1.78
N ASP A 250 -8.43 7.11 1.96
CA ASP A 250 -7.58 8.05 1.23
C ASP A 250 -6.23 8.16 1.96
N VAL A 251 -5.17 7.66 1.34
CA VAL A 251 -3.85 7.51 2.00
C VAL A 251 -3.29 8.84 2.48
N LYS A 252 -3.61 9.97 1.81
CA LYS A 252 -3.15 11.29 2.27
C LYS A 252 -3.69 11.63 3.67
N ASN A 253 -4.82 11.04 4.07
CA ASN A 253 -5.44 11.28 5.37
C ASN A 253 -4.83 10.45 6.50
N LEU A 254 -3.94 9.49 6.18
CA LEU A 254 -3.20 8.67 7.14
C LEU A 254 -1.74 9.12 7.30
N ALA A 255 -1.27 10.04 6.45
CA ALA A 255 0.12 10.47 6.37
C ALA A 255 0.67 11.05 7.69
N HIS A 256 -0.18 11.69 8.52
CA HIS A 256 0.23 12.26 9.81
C HIS A 256 0.55 11.19 10.88
N MET A 257 0.06 9.96 10.69
CA MET A 257 0.27 8.83 11.59
C MET A 257 1.63 8.16 11.37
N ILE A 258 2.29 8.41 10.24
CA ILE A 258 3.62 7.87 9.93
C ILE A 258 4.68 8.59 10.76
N LYS A 259 5.51 7.82 11.48
CA LYS A 259 6.59 8.34 12.36
C LYS A 259 8.00 7.95 11.92
N CYS A 260 8.14 6.95 11.06
CA CYS A 260 9.44 6.49 10.57
C CYS A 260 9.93 7.27 9.34
N PRO A 261 11.23 7.19 8.99
CA PRO A 261 11.75 7.80 7.77
C PRO A 261 11.07 7.27 6.51
N VAL A 262 10.72 8.19 5.61
CA VAL A 262 10.02 7.93 4.36
C VAL A 262 10.87 8.35 3.17
N ALA A 263 11.05 7.46 2.19
CA ALA A 263 11.43 7.87 0.84
C ALA A 263 10.27 7.69 -0.12
N MET A 264 10.10 8.65 -1.02
CA MET A 264 9.10 8.59 -2.07
C MET A 264 9.70 8.94 -3.43
N ILE A 265 9.33 8.17 -4.45
CA ILE A 265 9.55 8.54 -5.86
C ILE A 265 8.26 9.07 -6.44
N VAL A 266 8.34 10.23 -7.10
CA VAL A 266 7.26 10.80 -7.92
C VAL A 266 7.74 10.88 -9.36
N CYS A 267 6.97 10.27 -10.25
CA CYS A 267 7.10 10.35 -11.70
C CYS A 267 6.26 11.54 -12.20
N LEU A 268 6.88 12.53 -12.86
CA LEU A 268 6.16 13.77 -13.22
C LEU A 268 5.23 13.62 -14.43
N GLU A 269 5.44 12.60 -15.26
CA GLU A 269 4.55 12.27 -16.39
C GLU A 269 3.53 11.18 -16.04
N ASP A 270 3.36 10.83 -14.76
CA ASP A 270 2.41 9.78 -14.34
C ASP A 270 0.95 10.23 -14.50
N GLU A 271 0.27 9.66 -15.49
CA GLU A 271 -1.16 9.91 -15.74
C GLU A 271 -2.09 8.91 -15.03
N VAL A 272 -1.54 7.89 -14.37
CA VAL A 272 -2.30 6.89 -13.60
C VAL A 272 -2.46 7.34 -12.16
N CYS A 273 -1.35 7.70 -11.51
CA CYS A 273 -1.28 8.30 -10.19
C CYS A 273 -0.79 9.75 -10.38
N PRO A 274 -1.67 10.75 -10.57
CA PRO A 274 -1.23 12.10 -10.89
C PRO A 274 -0.26 12.66 -9.82
N PRO A 275 0.79 13.42 -10.17
CA PRO A 275 1.73 13.97 -9.20
C PRO A 275 1.05 14.71 -8.04
N SER A 276 0.00 15.51 -8.29
CA SER A 276 -0.76 16.20 -7.23
C SER A 276 -1.31 15.25 -6.16
N THR A 277 -1.82 14.07 -6.52
CA THR A 277 -2.33 13.12 -5.52
C THR A 277 -1.22 12.51 -4.68
N GLN A 278 -0.04 12.33 -5.26
CA GLN A 278 1.15 11.85 -4.55
C GLN A 278 1.72 12.92 -3.60
N PHE A 279 1.83 14.16 -4.08
CA PHE A 279 2.28 15.30 -3.25
C PHE A 279 1.32 15.57 -2.10
N ALA A 280 0.01 15.35 -2.28
CA ALA A 280 -0.96 15.45 -1.19
C ALA A 280 -0.63 14.51 0.00
N ILE A 281 -0.09 13.32 -0.28
CA ILE A 281 0.44 12.43 0.77
C ILE A 281 1.72 13.02 1.33
N PHE A 282 2.72 13.24 0.48
CA PHE A 282 4.08 13.60 0.91
C PHE A 282 4.11 14.86 1.77
N ASN A 283 3.33 15.87 1.39
CA ASN A 283 3.30 17.15 2.09
C ASN A 283 2.67 17.03 3.48
N ARG A 284 1.78 16.04 3.70
CA ARG A 284 1.13 15.77 4.99
C ARG A 284 1.95 14.84 5.93
N ILE A 285 3.05 14.26 5.45
CA ILE A 285 3.96 13.48 6.30
C ILE A 285 4.75 14.44 7.20
N ASN A 286 4.72 14.20 8.51
CA ASN A 286 5.45 14.96 9.53
C ASN A 286 6.78 14.31 9.95
N ALA A 287 7.01 13.06 9.54
CA ALA A 287 8.27 12.35 9.77
C ALA A 287 9.38 12.86 8.84
N GLU A 288 10.61 12.39 9.10
CA GLU A 288 11.72 12.56 8.18
C GLU A 288 11.35 12.00 6.80
N LYS A 289 11.44 12.83 5.75
CA LYS A 289 10.95 12.47 4.42
C LYS A 289 11.89 12.92 3.32
N TYR A 290 12.04 12.05 2.33
CA TYR A 290 12.93 12.20 1.18
C TYR A 290 12.12 12.04 -0.10
N LEU A 291 12.25 12.99 -1.01
CA LEU A 291 11.58 12.96 -2.31
C LEU A 291 12.59 12.84 -3.43
N LYS A 292 12.35 11.91 -4.34
CA LYS A 292 13.09 11.80 -5.60
C LYS A 292 12.11 12.01 -6.75
N LEU A 293 12.32 13.08 -7.50
CA LEU A 293 11.56 13.35 -8.72
C LEU A 293 12.23 12.62 -9.88
N VAL A 294 11.42 12.01 -10.73
CA VAL A 294 11.82 11.39 -11.98
C VAL A 294 11.02 12.08 -13.09
N PRO A 295 11.58 13.12 -13.73
CA PRO A 295 10.80 14.01 -14.60
C PRO A 295 10.18 13.32 -15.80
N ASP A 296 10.96 12.54 -16.54
CA ASP A 296 10.56 11.99 -17.85
C ASP A 296 9.92 10.60 -17.77
N TYR A 297 9.47 10.18 -16.57
CA TYR A 297 8.83 8.88 -16.37
C TYR A 297 7.36 9.05 -16.04
N GLY A 298 6.54 8.13 -16.55
CA GLY A 298 5.14 7.97 -16.19
C GLY A 298 4.91 6.81 -15.20
N HIS A 299 3.80 6.09 -15.39
CA HIS A 299 3.44 4.91 -14.58
C HIS A 299 4.06 3.62 -15.13
N GLU A 300 5.38 3.50 -15.04
CA GLU A 300 6.13 2.46 -15.73
C GLU A 300 7.30 1.88 -14.92
N ASN A 301 7.93 0.84 -15.46
CA ASN A 301 9.13 0.27 -14.84
C ASN A 301 10.33 1.18 -15.04
N PHE A 302 11.20 1.24 -14.04
CA PHE A 302 12.47 1.94 -14.16
C PHE A 302 13.54 1.06 -14.81
N PHE A 303 14.23 1.60 -15.82
CA PHE A 303 15.25 0.86 -16.57
C PHE A 303 16.68 1.12 -16.10
N VAL A 304 16.95 2.27 -15.48
CA VAL A 304 18.31 2.70 -15.12
C VAL A 304 18.34 3.27 -13.71
N ALA A 305 19.27 2.78 -12.87
CA ALA A 305 19.66 3.29 -11.54
C ALA A 305 18.59 3.35 -10.44
N VAL A 306 17.32 3.55 -10.74
CA VAL A 306 16.27 3.80 -9.74
C VAL A 306 16.06 2.58 -8.84
N ASN A 307 16.09 1.36 -9.39
CA ASN A 307 15.96 0.14 -8.59
C ASN A 307 17.11 -0.04 -7.59
N ASP A 308 18.33 0.34 -7.97
CA ASP A 308 19.49 0.30 -7.08
C ASP A 308 19.39 1.42 -6.03
N TYR A 309 18.96 2.63 -6.42
CA TYR A 309 18.69 3.72 -5.47
C TYR A 309 17.66 3.32 -4.40
N ILE A 310 16.57 2.64 -4.78
CA ILE A 310 15.56 2.14 -3.85
C ILE A 310 16.20 1.13 -2.88
N PHE A 311 16.97 0.19 -3.41
CA PHE A 311 17.61 -0.87 -2.63
C PHE A 311 18.66 -0.30 -1.66
N ASP A 312 19.53 0.58 -2.14
CA ASP A 312 20.56 1.29 -1.38
C ASP A 312 19.94 2.12 -0.26
N TRP A 313 18.93 2.93 -0.59
CA TRP A 313 18.26 3.74 0.42
C TRP A 313 17.60 2.86 1.47
N LEU A 314 16.86 1.81 1.08
CA LEU A 314 16.11 0.98 2.02
C LEU A 314 17.03 0.19 2.95
N LEU A 315 18.09 -0.43 2.40
CA LEU A 315 18.94 -1.39 3.12
C LEU A 315 20.26 -0.80 3.62
N GLY A 316 20.58 0.45 3.26
CA GLY A 316 21.84 1.10 3.64
C GLY A 316 23.06 0.49 2.96
N VAL A 317 22.87 -0.13 1.79
CA VAL A 317 23.96 -0.63 0.94
C VAL A 317 24.35 0.44 -0.10
N LYS A 318 25.49 0.25 -0.76
CA LYS A 318 25.98 1.15 -1.82
C LYS A 318 26.54 0.32 -2.96
N PHE A 319 25.90 0.37 -4.12
CA PHE A 319 26.50 -0.08 -5.37
C PHE A 319 27.20 1.12 -6.02
N ASN A 320 28.53 1.21 -5.81
CA ASN A 320 29.37 2.28 -6.38
C ASN A 320 29.53 2.15 -7.89
#